data_AF-A0A969CP60-F1
#
_entry.id   AF-A0A969CP60-F1
#
_cell.length_a   1.000
_cell.length_b   1.000
_cell.length_c   1.000
_cell.angle_alpha   90.00
_cell.angle_beta   90.00
_cell.angle_gamma   90.00
#
_symmetry.space_group_name_H-M   'P 1'
#
loop_
_entity.id
_entity.type
_entity.pdbx_description
1 polymer ?
#
loop_
_entity_poly.entity_id
_entity_poly.type
_entity_poly.pdbx_seq_one_letter_code
_entity_poly.pdbx_strand_id
1 'polypeptide(L)'
;MIVNFKSDETKLVFNGFASRYYPPDIEKSALRKLLLLDAATSINDLRIPPGNRLEKLVGDRKGQHSIRINDQWRICFTPYRLGKDIGLAQTRISEILSEKRSITADTALRLSHYFGNSPQFWLNLQTQYDLRQAQEENKEIYSHIPVAQLAHLA
;
A
#
# COMPACT_ATOMS: atom_id res chain seq x y z
N MET A 1 1.50 -13.18 2.38
CA MET A 1 2.81 -13.84 2.57
C MET A 1 3.88 -12.82 2.94
N ILE A 2 4.49 -13.00 4.11
CA ILE A 2 5.60 -12.21 4.65
C ILE A 2 6.89 -12.61 3.92
N VAL A 3 7.69 -11.60 3.55
CA VAL A 3 8.94 -11.84 2.80
C VAL A 3 10.20 -11.35 3.49
N ASN A 4 10.05 -10.45 4.45
CA ASN A 4 11.18 -9.92 5.20
C ASN A 4 10.71 -9.36 6.54
N PHE A 5 11.64 -9.27 7.48
CA PHE A 5 11.44 -8.70 8.81
C PHE A 5 12.42 -7.56 9.02
N LYS A 6 11.95 -6.46 9.61
CA LYS A 6 12.83 -5.38 10.05
C LYS A 6 13.57 -5.71 11.36
N SER A 7 12.99 -6.59 12.18
CA SER A 7 13.48 -6.98 13.50
C SER A 7 13.78 -8.48 13.52
N ASP A 8 14.99 -8.84 13.95
CA ASP A 8 15.39 -10.23 14.13
C ASP A 8 14.55 -10.94 15.20
N GLU A 9 14.13 -10.21 16.25
CA GLU A 9 13.22 -10.75 17.27
C GLU A 9 11.86 -11.12 16.69
N THR A 10 11.31 -10.31 15.77
CA THR A 10 10.05 -10.64 15.09
C THR A 10 10.21 -11.85 14.18
N LYS A 11 11.37 -11.98 13.53
CA LYS A 11 11.71 -13.15 12.71
C LYS A 11 11.83 -14.42 13.59
N LEU A 12 12.42 -14.33 14.78
CA LEU A 12 12.48 -15.44 15.72
C LEU A 12 11.07 -15.90 16.11
N VAL A 13 10.22 -14.97 16.55
CA VAL A 13 8.83 -15.27 16.91
C VAL A 13 8.08 -15.93 15.76
N PHE A 14 8.20 -15.41 14.53
CA PHE A 14 7.55 -16.00 13.34
C PHE A 14 7.98 -17.45 13.07
N ASN A 15 9.25 -17.77 13.30
CA ASN A 15 9.79 -19.12 13.14
C ASN A 15 9.51 -20.03 14.36
N GLY A 16 8.74 -19.56 15.34
CA GLY A 16 8.39 -20.32 16.54
C GLY A 16 9.46 -20.36 17.62
N PHE A 17 10.50 -19.53 17.51
CA PHE A 17 11.53 -19.39 18.54
C PHE A 17 11.17 -18.29 19.54
N ALA A 18 11.58 -18.48 20.79
CA ALA A 18 11.41 -17.48 21.84
C ALA A 18 12.27 -16.24 21.55
N SER A 19 11.70 -15.07 21.82
CA SER A 19 12.39 -13.79 21.79
C SER A 19 13.00 -13.51 23.16
N ARG A 20 14.13 -12.81 23.18
CA ARG A 20 14.70 -12.30 24.45
C ARG A 20 14.14 -10.94 24.83
N TYR A 21 13.37 -10.33 23.92
CA TYR A 21 12.88 -8.97 24.03
C TYR A 21 11.38 -8.91 24.33
N TYR A 22 10.57 -9.80 23.74
CA TYR A 22 9.12 -9.77 23.93
C TYR A 22 8.68 -10.63 25.13
N PRO A 23 7.69 -10.17 25.90
CA PRO A 23 7.05 -11.02 26.90
C PRO A 23 6.37 -12.25 26.28
N PRO A 24 6.35 -13.42 26.95
CA PRO A 24 5.84 -14.67 26.36
C PRO A 24 4.37 -14.64 25.90
N ASP A 25 3.52 -13.88 26.57
CA ASP A 25 2.11 -13.66 26.19
C ASP A 25 1.98 -12.83 24.91
N ILE A 26 2.87 -11.86 24.74
CA ILE A 26 2.99 -11.05 23.53
C ILE A 26 3.51 -11.88 22.38
N GLU A 27 4.51 -12.76 22.59
CA GLU A 27 5.04 -13.65 21.54
C GLU A 27 3.94 -14.53 20.93
N LYS A 28 3.15 -15.21 21.78
CA LYS A 28 2.06 -16.07 21.31
C LYS A 28 1.04 -15.29 20.49
N SER A 29 0.70 -14.09 20.93
CA SER A 29 -0.27 -13.24 20.25
C SER A 29 0.30 -12.67 18.95
N ALA A 30 1.57 -12.24 18.97
CA ALA A 30 2.29 -11.76 17.80
C ALA A 30 2.42 -12.86 16.74
N LEU A 31 2.80 -14.08 17.12
CA LEU A 31 2.89 -15.23 16.21
C LEU A 31 1.57 -15.47 15.47
N ARG A 32 0.44 -15.51 16.19
CA ARG A 32 -0.88 -15.66 15.55
C ARG A 32 -1.18 -14.56 14.54
N LYS A 33 -0.85 -13.30 14.87
CA LYS A 33 -1.04 -12.15 13.97
C LYS A 33 -0.09 -12.21 12.76
N LEU A 34 1.14 -12.65 12.95
CA LEU A 34 2.12 -12.81 11.86
C LEU A 34 1.70 -13.93 10.91
N LEU A 35 1.21 -15.06 11.41
CA LEU A 35 0.65 -16.13 10.59
C LEU A 35 -0.58 -15.67 9.81
N LEU A 36 -1.46 -14.88 10.43
CA LEU A 36 -2.59 -14.25 9.74
C LEU A 36 -2.10 -13.34 8.60
N LEU A 37 -1.09 -12.52 8.85
CA LEU A 37 -0.50 -11.63 7.85
C LEU A 37 0.19 -12.39 6.72
N ASP A 38 0.81 -13.51 7.03
CA ASP A 38 1.41 -14.40 6.05
C ASP A 38 0.35 -15.08 5.16
N ALA A 39 -0.77 -15.48 5.74
CA ALA A 39 -1.88 -16.10 5.01
C ALA A 39 -2.75 -15.10 4.23
N ALA A 40 -2.78 -13.82 4.61
CA ALA A 40 -3.62 -12.82 3.97
C ALA A 40 -3.31 -12.64 2.48
N THR A 41 -4.37 -12.70 1.67
CA THR A 41 -4.33 -12.50 0.21
C THR A 41 -4.72 -11.08 -0.18
N SER A 42 -5.48 -10.42 0.70
CA SER A 42 -5.88 -9.02 0.59
C SER A 42 -5.66 -8.30 1.91
N ILE A 43 -5.45 -6.98 1.83
CA ILE A 43 -5.36 -6.11 3.02
C ILE A 43 -6.65 -6.16 3.86
N ASN A 44 -7.81 -6.41 3.22
CA ASN A 44 -9.09 -6.46 3.91
C ASN A 44 -9.25 -7.71 4.80
N ASP A 45 -8.54 -8.80 4.50
CA ASP A 45 -8.53 -10.01 5.32
C ASP A 45 -8.05 -9.68 6.75
N LEU A 46 -7.15 -8.71 6.87
CA LEU A 46 -6.60 -8.25 8.14
C LEU A 46 -7.55 -7.38 8.97
N ARG A 47 -8.75 -7.06 8.47
CA ARG A 47 -9.80 -6.45 9.29
C ARG A 47 -10.49 -7.48 10.19
N ILE A 48 -10.32 -8.77 9.90
CA ILE A 48 -10.91 -9.87 10.66
C ILE A 48 -9.78 -10.61 11.41
N PRO A 49 -9.91 -10.82 12.73
CA PRO A 49 -10.99 -10.36 13.60
C PRO A 49 -10.95 -8.83 13.86
N PRO A 50 -12.07 -8.20 14.28
CA PRO A 50 -12.16 -6.75 14.50
C PRO A 50 -11.08 -6.18 15.44
N GLY A 51 -10.63 -6.99 16.40
CA GLY A 51 -9.53 -6.63 17.32
C GLY A 51 -8.19 -6.34 16.64
N ASN A 52 -8.02 -6.67 15.36
CA ASN A 52 -6.84 -6.28 14.59
C ASN A 52 -6.72 -4.76 14.45
N ARG A 53 -7.84 -4.02 14.47
CA ARG A 53 -7.87 -2.56 14.32
C ARG A 53 -6.91 -2.08 13.23
N LEU A 54 -7.01 -2.70 12.05
CA LEU A 54 -6.16 -2.40 10.90
C LEU A 54 -6.18 -0.89 10.61
N GLU A 55 -5.02 -0.27 10.58
CA GLU A 55 -4.86 1.16 10.33
C GLU A 55 -3.71 1.44 9.36
N LYS A 56 -3.85 2.51 8.57
CA LYS A 56 -2.76 3.12 7.80
C LYS A 56 -2.05 4.10 8.71
N LEU A 57 -0.74 3.97 8.85
CA LEU A 57 0.05 4.86 9.71
C LEU A 57 0.28 6.22 9.03
N VAL A 58 0.39 7.25 9.87
CA VAL A 58 0.59 8.65 9.49
C VAL A 58 1.91 9.20 10.03
N GLY A 59 2.26 10.45 9.68
CA GLY A 59 3.51 11.11 10.08
C GLY A 59 4.74 10.37 9.54
N ASP A 60 5.76 10.20 10.38
CA ASP A 60 7.04 9.54 10.03
C ASP A 60 6.89 8.08 9.62
N ARG A 61 5.74 7.47 9.89
CA ARG A 61 5.43 6.08 9.51
C ARG A 61 4.48 5.99 8.31
N LYS A 62 4.25 7.09 7.58
CA LYS A 62 3.40 7.11 6.39
C LYS A 62 3.80 6.02 5.39
N GLY A 63 2.81 5.26 4.93
CA GLY A 63 2.98 4.15 4.00
C GLY A 63 3.19 2.77 4.63
N GLN A 64 3.25 2.72 5.96
CA GLN A 64 3.10 1.49 6.73
C GLN A 64 1.64 1.26 7.09
N HIS A 65 1.27 0.00 7.25
CA HIS A 65 0.04 -0.39 7.91
C HIS A 65 0.38 -1.02 9.26
N SER A 66 -0.58 -1.08 10.17
CA SER A 66 -0.44 -1.89 11.37
C SER A 66 -1.70 -2.63 11.76
N ILE A 67 -1.50 -3.77 12.41
CA ILE A 67 -2.53 -4.49 13.16
C ILE A 67 -2.12 -4.54 14.64
N ARG A 68 -3.11 -4.41 15.54
CA ARG A 68 -2.88 -4.46 16.98
C ARG A 68 -2.73 -5.88 17.50
N ILE A 69 -1.84 -6.02 18.48
CA ILE A 69 -1.75 -7.19 19.36
C ILE A 69 -2.62 -6.93 20.59
N ASN A 70 -2.39 -5.79 21.25
CA ASN A 70 -3.17 -5.28 22.38
C ASN A 70 -3.10 -3.73 22.41
N ASP A 71 -3.39 -3.10 23.55
CA ASP A 71 -3.39 -1.63 23.65
C ASP A 71 -1.98 -1.00 23.57
N GLN A 72 -0.93 -1.75 23.91
CA GLN A 72 0.45 -1.27 23.89
C GLN A 72 1.21 -1.71 22.62
N TRP A 73 0.92 -2.90 22.10
CA TRP A 73 1.72 -3.55 21.05
C TRP A 73 0.98 -3.62 19.71
N ARG A 74 1.71 -3.35 18.62
CA ARG A 74 1.23 -3.47 17.24
C ARG A 74 2.31 -4.01 16.31
N ILE A 75 1.90 -4.72 15.27
CA ILE A 75 2.77 -5.14 14.18
C ILE A 75 2.63 -4.15 13.04
N CYS A 76 3.74 -3.53 12.64
CA CYS A 76 3.79 -2.63 11.49
C CYS A 76 4.38 -3.36 10.28
N PHE A 77 3.81 -3.14 9.10
CA PHE A 77 4.23 -3.81 7.87
C PHE A 77 4.05 -2.92 6.64
N THR A 78 4.70 -3.29 5.54
CA THR A 78 4.73 -2.53 4.29
C THR A 78 4.55 -3.47 3.09
N PRO A 79 4.15 -2.94 1.92
CA PRO A 79 4.11 -3.68 0.66
C PRO A 79 5.51 -3.92 0.06
N TYR A 80 6.54 -4.10 0.91
CA TYR A 80 7.95 -4.22 0.53
C TYR A 80 8.22 -5.22 -0.59
N ARG A 81 7.49 -6.34 -0.59
CA ARG A 81 7.61 -7.39 -1.61
C ARG A 81 7.40 -6.85 -3.02
N LEU A 82 6.34 -6.06 -3.23
CA LEU A 82 6.04 -5.49 -4.54
C LEU A 82 7.19 -4.63 -5.04
N GLY A 83 7.74 -3.76 -4.18
CA GLY A 83 8.88 -2.93 -4.53
C GLY A 83 10.10 -3.77 -4.91
N LYS A 84 10.44 -4.75 -4.09
CA LYS A 84 11.58 -5.65 -4.35
C LYS A 84 11.42 -6.41 -5.67
N ASP A 85 10.26 -7.03 -5.88
CA ASP A 85 10.03 -7.91 -7.02
C ASP A 85 9.99 -7.14 -8.35
N ILE A 86 9.61 -5.86 -8.32
CA ILE A 86 9.60 -5.01 -9.53
C ILE A 86 10.81 -4.06 -9.63
N GLY A 87 11.81 -4.24 -8.76
CA GLY A 87 13.06 -3.48 -8.76
C GLY A 87 12.89 -1.99 -8.43
N LEU A 88 11.89 -1.64 -7.61
CA LEU A 88 11.62 -0.28 -7.16
C LEU A 88 11.86 -0.13 -5.66
N ALA A 89 12.39 1.03 -5.25
CA ALA A 89 12.53 1.37 -3.85
C ALA A 89 11.17 1.29 -3.14
N GLN A 90 11.15 0.72 -1.92
CA GLN A 90 9.92 0.60 -1.14
C GLN A 90 9.27 1.96 -0.85
N THR A 91 10.07 3.03 -0.72
CA THR A 91 9.61 4.41 -0.60
C THR A 91 8.79 4.85 -1.82
N ARG A 92 9.20 4.47 -3.03
CA ARG A 92 8.45 4.77 -4.26
C ARG A 92 7.06 4.13 -4.24
N ILE A 93 6.97 2.83 -3.89
CA ILE A 93 5.68 2.12 -3.80
C ILE A 93 4.80 2.74 -2.71
N SER A 94 5.39 3.05 -1.57
CA SER A 94 4.73 3.72 -0.45
C SER A 94 4.16 5.08 -0.84
N GLU A 95 4.91 5.87 -1.59
CA GLU A 95 4.49 7.19 -2.07
C GLU A 95 3.37 7.08 -3.10
N ILE A 96 3.42 6.11 -4.01
CA ILE A 96 2.33 5.82 -4.97
C ILE A 96 1.04 5.44 -4.23
N LEU A 97 1.11 4.50 -3.29
CA LEU A 97 -0.04 4.10 -2.46
C LEU A 97 -0.54 5.19 -1.51
N SER A 98 0.26 6.23 -1.32
CA SER A 98 -0.06 7.38 -0.50
C SER A 98 -0.43 8.60 -1.33
N GLU A 99 -0.58 8.43 -2.65
CA GLU A 99 -0.93 9.48 -3.62
C GLU A 99 0.06 10.66 -3.62
N LYS A 100 1.28 10.44 -3.11
CA LYS A 100 2.37 11.42 -3.09
C LYS A 100 3.22 11.38 -4.36
N ARG A 101 3.04 10.35 -5.19
CA ARG A 101 3.81 10.13 -6.41
C ARG A 101 2.93 9.47 -7.45
N SER A 102 2.95 10.00 -8.67
CA SER A 102 2.27 9.43 -9.82
C SER A 102 2.94 8.16 -10.34
N ILE A 103 2.16 7.28 -10.96
CA ILE A 103 2.66 6.12 -11.70
C ILE A 103 3.26 6.61 -13.02
N THR A 104 4.57 6.44 -13.18
CA THR A 104 5.29 6.74 -14.44
C THR A 104 5.18 5.60 -15.46
N ALA A 105 5.55 5.84 -16.71
CA ALA A 105 5.62 4.80 -17.74
C ALA A 105 6.51 3.60 -17.35
N ASP A 106 7.71 3.85 -16.80
CA ASP A 106 8.60 2.78 -16.27
C ASP A 106 7.92 1.99 -15.14
N THR A 107 7.23 2.69 -14.23
CA THR A 107 6.50 2.02 -13.13
C THR A 107 5.34 1.18 -13.68
N ALA A 108 4.60 1.69 -14.67
CA ALA A 108 3.51 0.97 -15.33
C ALA A 108 4.00 -0.30 -16.06
N LEU A 109 5.15 -0.23 -16.75
CA LEU A 109 5.79 -1.39 -17.39
C LEU A 109 6.19 -2.46 -16.36
N ARG A 110 6.78 -2.04 -15.24
CA ARG A 110 7.17 -2.92 -14.14
C ARG A 110 5.98 -3.61 -13.47
N LEU A 111 4.93 -2.84 -13.19
CA LEU A 111 3.68 -3.38 -12.63
C LEU A 111 2.97 -4.30 -13.62
N SER A 112 2.96 -3.96 -14.91
CA SER A 112 2.44 -4.80 -15.98
C SER A 112 3.14 -6.16 -16.04
N HIS A 113 4.47 -6.17 -16.04
CA HIS A 113 5.26 -7.40 -16.03
C HIS A 113 4.97 -8.26 -14.79
N TYR A 114 4.82 -7.65 -13.61
CA TYR A 114 4.58 -8.38 -12.37
C TYR A 114 3.15 -8.92 -12.24
N PHE A 115 2.14 -8.13 -12.60
CA PHE A 115 0.73 -8.49 -12.41
C PHE A 115 0.09 -9.17 -13.63
N GLY A 116 0.77 -9.21 -14.78
CA GLY A 116 0.24 -9.83 -16.01
C GLY A 116 -0.80 -8.99 -16.76
N ASN A 117 -0.91 -7.69 -16.44
CA ASN A 117 -1.85 -6.75 -17.07
C ASN A 117 -1.12 -5.84 -18.06
N SER A 118 -1.81 -5.00 -18.82
CA SER A 118 -1.16 -4.06 -19.75
C SER A 118 -0.53 -2.84 -19.03
N PRO A 119 0.53 -2.22 -19.56
CA PRO A 119 1.05 -0.96 -19.02
C PRO A 119 0.02 0.18 -19.12
N GLN A 120 -0.79 0.16 -20.19
CA GLN A 120 -1.84 1.17 -20.42
C GLN A 120 -2.91 1.16 -19.33
N PHE A 121 -3.21 0.00 -18.74
CA PHE A 121 -4.10 -0.09 -17.59
C PHE A 121 -3.64 0.83 -16.45
N TRP A 122 -2.35 0.78 -16.10
CA TRP A 122 -1.78 1.58 -15.01
C TRP A 122 -1.72 3.07 -15.34
N LEU A 123 -1.36 3.41 -16.58
CA LEU A 123 -1.35 4.80 -17.03
C LEU A 123 -2.77 5.40 -17.06
N ASN A 124 -3.77 4.61 -17.47
CA ASN A 124 -5.17 5.05 -17.45
C ASN A 124 -5.66 5.34 -16.03
N LEU A 125 -5.25 4.55 -15.04
CA LEU A 125 -5.57 4.83 -13.63
C LEU A 125 -4.98 6.17 -13.17
N GLN A 126 -3.72 6.44 -13.53
CA GLN A 126 -3.07 7.72 -13.23
C GLN A 126 -3.79 8.89 -13.92
N THR A 127 -4.05 8.78 -15.22
CA THR A 127 -4.76 9.82 -15.99
C THR A 127 -6.14 10.09 -15.43
N GLN A 128 -6.91 9.05 -15.06
CA GLN A 128 -8.24 9.22 -14.46
C GLN A 128 -8.18 9.93 -13.11
N TYR A 129 -7.18 9.62 -12.29
CA TYR A 129 -6.95 10.31 -11.02
C TYR A 129 -6.61 11.79 -11.26
N ASP A 130 -5.66 12.07 -12.15
CA ASP A 130 -5.20 13.43 -12.45
C ASP A 130 -6.33 14.28 -13.04
N LEU A 131 -7.13 13.73 -13.95
CA LEU A 131 -8.31 14.41 -14.49
C LEU A 131 -9.34 14.73 -13.40
N ARG A 132 -9.60 13.80 -12.47
CA ARG A 132 -10.54 14.02 -11.37
C ARG A 132 -10.05 15.12 -10.42
N GLN A 133 -8.76 15.12 -10.07
CA GLN A 133 -8.16 16.16 -9.25
C GLN A 133 -8.24 17.52 -9.95
N ALA A 134 -7.82 17.59 -11.22
CA ALA A 134 -7.87 18.82 -12.01
C ALA A 134 -9.31 19.37 -12.16
N GLN A 135 -10.29 18.50 -12.37
CA GLN A 135 -11.71 18.86 -12.44
C GLN A 135 -12.22 19.46 -11.14
N GLU A 136 -11.82 18.92 -9.98
CA GLU A 136 -12.23 19.43 -8.68
C GLU A 136 -11.55 20.76 -8.36
N GLU A 137 -10.24 20.85 -8.58
CA GLU A 137 -9.44 22.05 -8.28
C GLU A 137 -9.81 23.24 -9.18
N ASN A 138 -10.09 22.99 -10.46
CA ASN A 138 -10.33 24.04 -11.45
C ASN A 138 -11.80 24.11 -11.90
N LYS A 139 -12.72 23.54 -11.13
CA LYS A 139 -14.15 23.44 -11.45
C LYS A 139 -14.75 24.76 -11.92
N GLU A 140 -14.47 25.83 -11.17
CA GLU A 140 -14.97 27.18 -11.47
C GLU A 140 -14.32 27.77 -12.72
N ILE A 141 -13.06 27.48 -13.00
CA ILE A 141 -12.42 27.94 -14.24
C ILE A 141 -13.08 27.24 -15.42
N TYR A 142 -13.23 25.92 -15.35
CA TYR A 142 -13.78 25.11 -16.43
C TYR A 142 -15.26 25.41 -16.73
N SER A 143 -16.05 25.79 -15.73
CA SER A 143 -17.47 26.16 -15.94
C SER A 143 -17.64 27.43 -16.78
N HIS A 144 -16.63 28.30 -16.83
CA HIS A 144 -16.65 29.54 -17.60
C HIS A 144 -15.93 29.44 -18.95
N ILE A 145 -15.27 28.31 -19.26
CA ILE A 145 -14.63 28.12 -20.57
C ILE A 145 -15.72 27.85 -21.62
N PRO A 146 -15.85 28.69 -22.66
CA PRO A 146 -16.84 28.47 -23.70
C PRO A 146 -16.49 27.25 -24.55
N VAL A 147 -17.51 26.46 -24.91
CA VAL A 147 -17.35 25.34 -25.85
C VAL A 147 -17.32 25.90 -27.27
N ALA A 148 -16.19 25.73 -27.96
CA ALA A 148 -16.09 26.09 -29.36
C ALA A 148 -17.00 25.18 -30.20
N GLN A 149 -17.93 25.77 -30.96
CA GLN A 149 -18.71 25.03 -31.95
C GLN A 149 -17.85 24.81 -33.19
N LEU A 150 -17.29 23.61 -33.35
CA LEU A 150 -16.60 23.19 -34.58
C LEU A 150 -17.59 22.77 -35.68
N ALA A 151 -18.66 23.55 -35.86
CA ALA A 151 -19.44 23.48 -37.09
C ALA A 151 -18.64 24.23 -38.17
N HIS A 152 -18.45 23.61 -39.34
CA HIS A 152 -17.92 24.19 -40.59
C HIS A 152 -16.46 23.90 -41.00
N LEU A 153 -15.84 22.82 -40.53
CA LEU A 153 -14.68 22.24 -41.25
C LEU A 153 -15.08 20.85 -41.79
N ALA A 154 -15.85 20.90 -42.88
CA ALA A 154 -16.01 19.80 -43.82
C ALA A 154 -15.09 20.04 -45.02
#